data_AF-A0ABD6BQ47-F1
#
_entry.id   AF-A0ABD6BQ47-F1
#
_cell.length_a   1.000
_cell.length_b   1.000
_cell.length_c   1.000
_cell.angle_alpha   90.00
_cell.angle_beta   90.00
_cell.angle_gamma   90.00
#
_symmetry.space_group_name_H-M   'P 1'
#
loop_
_entity.id
_entity.type
_entity.pdbx_description
1 polymer ?
#
loop_
_entity_poly.entity_id
_entity_poly.type
_entity_poly.pdbx_seq_one_letter_code
_entity_poly.pdbx_strand_id
1 'polypeptide(L)'
;MESINRMAVELVDEALDFADELNVTPYELDSGATVLDFGVETDGGVEAGVLLAEIQTAGLATITTRTGRVDGAPVPHVELSTDHPGIALLCSQKAGWELEFDTYDGLGSGPARALVGQETEFQSVGYFDEFDLTVLAVESIDLPDDEIASHVADLAGIEESGVFLPTFALGSIAGSVAAGARAPESAVWQLFEAGYDPTDVLSVSGSAPVAPVGYDESEAMARTNDALAFGGEVHLTVARDDADAFESITSNAATEFDATFEEIFEAHEWDFEALPESVFGPAAATVDVVDGPTYRFGERNEALLAESFGF
;
A
#
# COMPACT_ATOMS: atom_id res chain seq x y z
N MET A 1 -22.46 3.23 3.35
CA MET A 1 -21.57 2.22 2.77
C MET A 1 -21.71 0.97 3.63
N GLU A 2 -21.55 -0.23 3.07
CA GLU A 2 -21.36 -1.42 3.92
C GLU A 2 -20.02 -1.30 4.69
N SER A 3 -19.84 -2.09 5.74
CA SER A 3 -18.58 -2.12 6.49
C SER A 3 -17.44 -2.57 5.57
N ILE A 4 -16.32 -1.83 5.58
CA ILE A 4 -15.12 -2.23 4.82
C ILE A 4 -14.47 -3.47 5.44
N ASN A 5 -14.59 -3.66 6.76
CA ASN A 5 -14.16 -4.89 7.41
C ASN A 5 -14.95 -6.10 6.91
N ARG A 6 -16.28 -5.97 6.76
CA ARG A 6 -17.09 -7.05 6.18
C ARG A 6 -16.63 -7.42 4.77
N MET A 7 -16.41 -6.44 3.90
CA MET A 7 -15.97 -6.69 2.52
C MET A 7 -14.60 -7.36 2.48
N ALA A 8 -13.65 -6.93 3.33
CA ALA A 8 -12.34 -7.58 3.39
C ALA A 8 -12.38 -8.99 3.97
N VAL A 9 -13.28 -9.28 4.93
CA VAL A 9 -13.46 -10.65 5.43
C VAL A 9 -13.95 -11.58 4.31
N GLU A 10 -14.82 -11.12 3.41
CA GLU A 10 -15.24 -11.90 2.25
C GLU A 10 -14.05 -12.23 1.30
N LEU A 11 -13.07 -11.33 1.19
CA LEU A 11 -11.83 -11.58 0.44
C LEU A 11 -10.86 -12.50 1.19
N VAL A 12 -10.81 -12.42 2.52
CA VAL A 12 -10.04 -13.37 3.35
C VAL A 12 -10.64 -14.78 3.22
N ASP A 13 -11.96 -14.92 3.22
CA ASP A 13 -12.63 -16.20 2.95
C ASP A 13 -12.21 -16.77 1.58
N GLU A 14 -12.11 -15.92 0.55
CA GLU A 14 -11.59 -16.33 -0.76
C GLU A 14 -10.12 -16.79 -0.68
N ALA A 15 -9.26 -16.06 0.06
CA ALA A 15 -7.87 -16.46 0.27
C ALA A 15 -7.75 -17.82 0.98
N LEU A 16 -8.64 -18.10 1.94
CA LEU A 16 -8.70 -19.38 2.64
C LEU A 16 -9.17 -20.52 1.73
N ASP A 17 -10.19 -20.27 0.90
CA ASP A 17 -10.74 -21.26 -0.03
C ASP A 17 -9.75 -21.67 -1.13
N PHE A 18 -8.85 -20.76 -1.52
CA PHE A 18 -7.85 -20.96 -2.59
C PHE A 18 -6.39 -20.92 -2.08
N ALA A 19 -6.18 -21.20 -0.79
CA ALA A 19 -4.87 -21.07 -0.16
C ALA A 19 -3.76 -21.86 -0.90
N ASP A 20 -4.03 -23.11 -1.29
CA ASP A 20 -3.09 -23.95 -2.04
C ASP A 20 -2.78 -23.38 -3.44
N GLU A 21 -3.78 -22.84 -4.16
CA GLU A 21 -3.61 -22.24 -5.48
C GLU A 21 -2.84 -20.91 -5.44
N LEU A 22 -2.95 -20.18 -4.33
CA LEU A 22 -2.28 -18.89 -4.10
C LEU A 22 -0.90 -19.05 -3.44
N ASN A 23 -0.52 -20.27 -3.03
CA ASN A 23 0.63 -20.56 -2.16
C ASN A 23 0.62 -19.74 -0.85
N VAL A 24 -0.56 -19.59 -0.25
CA VAL A 24 -0.79 -18.95 1.05
C VAL A 24 -1.02 -20.04 2.09
N THR A 25 -0.56 -19.84 3.33
CA THR A 25 -0.82 -20.81 4.42
C THR A 25 -1.56 -20.13 5.58
N PRO A 26 -2.77 -20.60 5.95
CA PRO A 26 -3.46 -20.10 7.13
C PRO A 26 -3.04 -20.84 8.40
N TYR A 27 -3.00 -20.11 9.51
CA TYR A 27 -2.73 -20.59 10.86
C TYR A 27 -3.78 -20.04 11.83
N GLU A 28 -4.33 -20.90 12.67
CA GLU A 28 -5.18 -20.49 13.78
C GLU A 28 -4.31 -20.40 15.05
N LEU A 29 -4.35 -19.25 15.73
CA LEU A 29 -3.65 -19.01 16.99
C LEU A 29 -4.44 -19.57 18.18
N ASP A 30 -3.82 -19.66 19.37
CA ASP A 30 -4.49 -20.19 20.57
C ASP A 30 -5.66 -19.29 21.03
N SER A 31 -5.60 -17.99 20.73
CA SER A 31 -6.69 -17.00 20.88
C SER A 31 -7.88 -17.21 19.94
N GLY A 32 -7.71 -18.00 18.88
CA GLY A 32 -8.69 -18.20 17.80
C GLY A 32 -8.59 -17.17 16.66
N ALA A 33 -7.68 -16.20 16.74
CA ALA A 33 -7.35 -15.34 15.60
C ALA A 33 -6.73 -16.15 14.45
N THR A 34 -6.86 -15.66 13.22
CA THR A 34 -6.33 -16.33 12.02
C THR A 34 -5.21 -15.50 11.39
N VAL A 35 -4.02 -16.06 11.29
CA VAL A 35 -2.90 -15.49 10.51
C VAL A 35 -2.90 -16.15 9.14
N LEU A 36 -2.72 -15.38 8.06
CA LEU A 36 -2.54 -15.91 6.72
C LEU A 36 -1.16 -15.50 6.22
N ASP A 37 -0.26 -16.45 6.02
CA ASP A 37 1.08 -16.18 5.48
C ASP A 37 1.01 -16.06 3.95
N PHE A 38 1.22 -14.83 3.46
CA PHE A 38 1.24 -14.45 2.05
C PHE A 38 2.66 -14.39 1.45
N GLY A 39 3.71 -14.59 2.25
CA GLY A 39 5.09 -14.47 1.74
C GLY A 39 6.20 -14.37 2.79
N VAL A 40 5.95 -14.73 4.05
CA VAL A 40 6.97 -14.78 5.12
C VAL A 40 7.70 -16.12 5.09
N GLU A 41 6.98 -17.23 5.35
CA GLU A 41 7.52 -18.59 5.25
C GLU A 41 7.06 -19.28 3.95
N THR A 42 6.02 -18.76 3.30
CA THR A 42 5.49 -19.24 2.03
C THR A 42 6.06 -18.49 0.82
N ASP A 43 5.96 -19.09 -0.37
CA ASP A 43 6.37 -18.43 -1.61
C ASP A 43 5.38 -17.32 -2.04
N GLY A 44 4.10 -17.45 -1.68
CA GLY A 44 3.03 -16.61 -2.19
C GLY A 44 2.97 -16.60 -3.72
N GLY A 45 2.71 -15.43 -4.29
CA GLY A 45 2.71 -15.25 -5.73
C GLY A 45 2.13 -13.92 -6.18
N VAL A 46 2.07 -13.73 -7.50
CA VAL A 46 1.51 -12.50 -8.09
C VAL A 46 0.02 -12.39 -7.78
N GLU A 47 -0.76 -13.45 -7.95
CA GLU A 47 -2.20 -13.44 -7.65
C GLU A 47 -2.47 -13.31 -6.15
N ALA A 48 -1.61 -13.89 -5.28
CA ALA A 48 -1.67 -13.67 -3.84
C ALA A 48 -1.42 -12.21 -3.48
N GLY A 49 -0.43 -11.57 -4.11
CA GLY A 49 -0.17 -10.13 -3.94
C GLY A 49 -1.30 -9.23 -4.44
N VAL A 50 -1.99 -9.63 -5.53
CA VAL A 50 -3.18 -8.92 -6.02
C VAL A 50 -4.31 -9.02 -4.99
N LEU A 51 -4.61 -10.23 -4.51
CA LEU A 51 -5.65 -10.43 -3.48
C LEU A 51 -5.30 -9.72 -2.17
N LEU A 52 -4.02 -9.71 -1.78
CA LEU A 52 -3.54 -8.95 -0.62
C LEU A 52 -3.80 -7.44 -0.78
N ALA A 53 -3.52 -6.86 -1.95
CA ALA A 53 -3.83 -5.46 -2.24
C ALA A 53 -5.35 -5.19 -2.27
N GLU A 54 -6.15 -6.14 -2.73
CA GLU A 54 -7.62 -6.06 -2.68
C GLU A 54 -8.12 -6.06 -1.23
N ILE A 55 -7.54 -6.91 -0.37
CA ILE A 55 -7.82 -6.94 1.07
C ILE A 55 -7.42 -5.61 1.72
N GLN A 56 -6.22 -5.09 1.42
CA GLN A 56 -5.73 -3.81 1.94
C GLN A 56 -6.63 -2.63 1.54
N THR A 57 -7.29 -2.71 0.38
CA THR A 57 -8.25 -1.70 -0.10
C THR A 57 -9.71 -2.06 0.25
N ALA A 58 -9.91 -3.13 1.01
CA ALA A 58 -11.22 -3.67 1.39
C ALA A 58 -12.18 -3.93 0.21
N GLY A 59 -11.65 -4.34 -0.94
CA GLY A 59 -12.40 -4.59 -2.17
C GLY A 59 -12.96 -3.34 -2.85
N LEU A 60 -12.57 -2.14 -2.39
CA LEU A 60 -13.00 -0.87 -2.98
C LEU A 60 -12.13 -0.43 -4.16
N ALA A 61 -11.05 -1.15 -4.45
CA ALA A 61 -10.23 -0.96 -5.63
C ALA A 61 -10.25 -2.22 -6.50
N THR A 62 -10.13 -2.02 -7.82
CA THR A 62 -9.83 -3.10 -8.76
C THR A 62 -8.32 -3.12 -8.98
N ILE A 63 -7.69 -4.25 -8.70
CA ILE A 63 -6.27 -4.46 -8.93
C ILE A 63 -6.09 -5.48 -10.06
N THR A 64 -5.22 -5.16 -11.01
CA THR A 64 -4.86 -6.08 -12.09
C THR A 64 -3.37 -6.03 -12.37
N THR A 65 -2.87 -7.03 -13.09
CA THR A 65 -1.47 -7.06 -13.53
C THR A 65 -1.38 -7.10 -15.05
N ARG A 66 -0.32 -6.49 -15.59
CA ARG A 66 0.04 -6.59 -17.00
C ARG A 66 1.54 -6.71 -17.18
N THR A 67 1.98 -7.20 -18.33
CA THR A 67 3.40 -7.13 -18.69
C THR A 67 3.69 -5.76 -19.34
N GLY A 68 4.52 -4.97 -18.67
CA GLY A 68 5.10 -3.72 -19.18
C GLY A 68 6.57 -3.88 -19.54
N ARG A 69 7.31 -2.77 -19.54
CA ARG A 69 8.76 -2.76 -19.78
C ARG A 69 9.49 -1.76 -18.90
N VAL A 70 10.72 -2.12 -18.54
CA VAL A 70 11.75 -1.25 -17.96
C VAL A 70 13.05 -1.54 -18.71
N ASP A 71 13.73 -0.52 -19.22
CA ASP A 71 14.87 -0.60 -20.13
C ASP A 71 14.67 -1.59 -21.30
N GLY A 72 13.44 -1.65 -21.81
CA GLY A 72 13.08 -2.59 -22.86
C GLY A 72 13.02 -4.07 -22.42
N ALA A 73 13.34 -4.43 -21.18
CA ALA A 73 13.08 -5.76 -20.62
C ALA A 73 11.60 -5.91 -20.21
N PRO A 74 10.96 -7.07 -20.41
CA PRO A 74 9.59 -7.30 -19.94
C PRO A 74 9.56 -7.41 -18.42
N VAL A 75 8.73 -6.60 -17.76
CA VAL A 75 8.52 -6.66 -16.31
C VAL A 75 7.01 -6.62 -15.98
N PRO A 76 6.57 -7.24 -14.88
CA PRO A 76 5.20 -7.07 -14.43
C PRO A 76 4.95 -5.62 -14.02
N HIS A 77 3.73 -5.15 -14.20
CA HIS A 77 3.21 -3.92 -13.62
C HIS A 77 1.91 -4.27 -12.90
N VAL A 78 1.66 -3.58 -11.81
CA VAL A 78 0.37 -3.59 -11.12
C VAL A 78 -0.38 -2.33 -11.54
N GLU A 79 -1.68 -2.47 -11.73
CA GLU A 79 -2.61 -1.37 -12.01
C GLU A 79 -3.70 -1.40 -10.95
N LEU A 80 -3.96 -0.25 -10.33
CA LEU A 80 -5.03 -0.07 -9.35
C LEU A 80 -5.95 1.05 -9.83
N SER A 81 -7.25 0.86 -9.69
CA SER A 81 -8.25 1.91 -9.88
C SER A 81 -9.36 1.85 -8.83
N THR A 82 -9.80 3.02 -8.34
CA THR A 82 -10.91 3.13 -7.38
C THR A 82 -11.69 4.43 -7.55
N ASP A 83 -13.01 4.34 -7.34
CA ASP A 83 -13.94 5.47 -7.24
C ASP A 83 -14.24 5.84 -5.76
N HIS A 84 -13.48 5.27 -4.83
CA HIS A 84 -13.55 5.58 -3.40
C HIS A 84 -12.18 5.91 -2.80
N PRO A 85 -11.40 6.87 -3.37
CA PRO A 85 -9.97 7.02 -3.04
C PRO A 85 -9.73 7.32 -1.56
N GLY A 86 -10.50 8.23 -0.96
CA GLY A 86 -10.36 8.55 0.47
C GLY A 86 -10.60 7.34 1.39
N ILE A 87 -11.55 6.46 1.08
CA ILE A 87 -11.85 5.30 1.92
C ILE A 87 -10.90 4.14 1.61
N ALA A 88 -10.77 3.78 0.33
CA ALA A 88 -9.98 2.63 -0.11
C ALA A 88 -8.49 2.82 0.18
N LEU A 89 -7.96 4.02 -0.05
CA LEU A 89 -6.52 4.28 -0.01
C LEU A 89 -6.08 4.84 1.34
N LEU A 90 -6.77 5.86 1.88
CA LEU A 90 -6.35 6.47 3.15
C LEU A 90 -6.92 5.73 4.37
N CYS A 91 -8.23 5.47 4.39
CA CYS A 91 -8.88 4.80 5.52
C CYS A 91 -8.73 3.26 5.54
N SER A 92 -8.03 2.69 4.56
CA SER A 92 -7.77 1.25 4.48
C SER A 92 -6.33 0.97 4.05
N GLN A 93 -5.96 1.13 2.78
CA GLN A 93 -4.68 0.65 2.24
C GLN A 93 -3.44 1.22 2.92
N LYS A 94 -3.45 2.52 3.26
CA LYS A 94 -2.34 3.20 3.94
C LYS A 94 -1.84 2.37 5.13
N ALA A 95 -0.53 2.16 5.16
CA ALA A 95 0.15 1.50 6.27
C ALA A 95 0.36 2.54 7.38
N GLY A 96 -0.64 2.66 8.26
CA GLY A 96 -0.69 3.71 9.27
C GLY A 96 -0.74 3.21 10.72
N TRP A 97 -0.73 1.89 10.91
CA TRP A 97 -0.74 1.28 12.24
C TRP A 97 0.61 0.64 12.53
N GLU A 98 1.43 1.29 13.35
CA GLU A 98 2.71 0.74 13.80
C GLU A 98 2.51 -0.38 14.83
N LEU A 99 3.17 -1.52 14.60
CA LEU A 99 3.22 -2.66 15.52
C LEU A 99 4.66 -2.81 16.03
N GLU A 100 4.99 -2.12 17.13
CA GLU A 100 6.31 -2.17 17.74
C GLU A 100 6.26 -2.88 19.10
N PHE A 101 6.91 -4.04 19.19
CA PHE A 101 6.99 -4.88 20.38
C PHE A 101 8.45 -5.32 20.61
N ASP A 102 8.75 -5.90 21.78
CA ASP A 102 10.13 -6.25 22.16
C ASP A 102 10.87 -7.13 21.13
N THR A 103 10.14 -7.98 20.40
CA THR A 103 10.70 -8.93 19.40
C THR A 103 9.87 -9.01 18.12
N TYR A 104 9.02 -8.02 17.86
CA TYR A 104 8.16 -8.00 16.69
C TYR A 104 8.00 -6.57 16.22
N ASP A 105 8.30 -6.32 14.96
CA ASP A 105 8.14 -5.03 14.30
C ASP A 105 7.36 -5.24 13.00
N GLY A 106 6.42 -4.35 12.71
CA GLY A 106 5.67 -4.39 11.47
C GLY A 106 4.75 -3.20 11.26
N LEU A 107 4.20 -3.11 10.05
CA LEU A 107 3.27 -2.07 9.64
C LEU A 107 1.92 -2.66 9.26
N GLY A 108 0.88 -2.18 9.93
CA GLY A 108 -0.50 -2.55 9.71
C GLY A 108 -1.19 -1.67 8.68
N SER A 109 -1.84 -2.33 7.72
CA SER A 109 -2.68 -1.73 6.67
C SER A 109 -4.03 -2.45 6.58
N GLY A 110 -5.01 -1.83 5.97
CA GLY A 110 -6.34 -2.41 5.76
C GLY A 110 -7.41 -1.94 6.74
N PRO A 111 -8.61 -2.53 6.65
CA PRO A 111 -9.84 -1.97 7.22
C PRO A 111 -9.92 -1.99 8.75
N ALA A 112 -9.08 -2.76 9.46
CA ALA A 112 -9.02 -2.71 10.92
C ALA A 112 -8.76 -1.30 11.47
N ARG A 113 -7.96 -0.51 10.74
CA ARG A 113 -7.69 0.89 11.08
C ARG A 113 -8.97 1.71 11.23
N ALA A 114 -10.02 1.39 10.46
CA ALA A 114 -11.30 2.10 10.49
C ALA A 114 -12.17 1.77 11.72
N LEU A 115 -11.93 0.66 12.43
CA LEU A 115 -12.57 0.37 13.71
C LEU A 115 -11.96 1.24 14.83
N VAL A 116 -10.66 1.54 14.73
CA VAL A 116 -9.94 2.37 15.71
C VAL A 116 -10.15 3.87 15.41
N GLY A 117 -9.99 4.28 14.15
CA GLY A 117 -10.33 5.62 13.67
C GLY A 117 -9.53 6.78 14.30
N GLN A 118 -8.30 6.53 14.76
CA GLN A 118 -7.52 7.57 15.45
C GLN A 118 -6.75 8.50 14.51
N GLU A 119 -6.46 8.05 13.30
CA GLU A 119 -5.68 8.79 12.31
C GLU A 119 -6.49 9.96 11.69
N THR A 120 -5.81 11.02 11.26
CA THR A 120 -6.44 12.29 10.87
C THR A 120 -7.29 12.19 9.61
N GLU A 121 -6.95 11.28 8.69
CA GLU A 121 -7.68 11.00 7.46
C GLU A 121 -9.10 10.50 7.74
N PHE A 122 -9.34 9.74 8.81
CA PHE A 122 -10.69 9.28 9.17
C PHE A 122 -11.60 10.45 9.52
N GLN A 123 -11.06 11.47 10.20
CA GLN A 123 -11.81 12.69 10.52
C GLN A 123 -12.09 13.53 9.27
N SER A 124 -11.13 13.61 8.35
CA SER A 124 -11.25 14.38 7.11
C SER A 124 -12.21 13.72 6.11
N VAL A 125 -12.14 12.39 5.96
CA VAL A 125 -13.07 11.61 5.11
C VAL A 125 -14.44 11.46 5.79
N GLY A 126 -14.48 11.47 7.12
CA GLY A 126 -15.69 11.27 7.91
C GLY A 126 -16.20 9.82 7.90
N TYR A 127 -15.30 8.86 7.77
CA TYR A 127 -15.61 7.42 7.77
C TYR A 127 -15.02 6.76 9.02
N PHE A 128 -15.85 5.94 9.67
CA PHE A 128 -15.50 5.07 10.80
C PHE A 128 -16.33 3.81 10.64
N ASP A 129 -15.76 2.65 10.95
CA ASP A 129 -16.44 1.37 10.76
C ASP A 129 -16.93 0.80 12.09
N GLU A 130 -17.89 -0.12 12.03
CA GLU A 130 -18.42 -0.86 13.18
C GLU A 130 -18.75 -2.28 12.71
N PHE A 131 -17.94 -3.26 13.14
CA PHE A 131 -18.12 -4.67 12.77
C PHE A 131 -17.49 -5.59 13.82
N ASP A 132 -17.93 -6.85 13.88
CA ASP A 132 -17.46 -7.84 14.88
C ASP A 132 -16.22 -8.63 14.43
N LEU A 133 -15.82 -8.49 13.15
CA LEU A 133 -14.65 -9.12 12.57
C LEU A 133 -13.76 -8.03 11.95
N THR A 134 -12.46 -8.29 11.83
CA THR A 134 -11.54 -7.31 11.26
C THR A 134 -10.38 -7.95 10.53
N VAL A 135 -9.85 -7.22 9.55
CA VAL A 135 -8.66 -7.61 8.79
C VAL A 135 -7.62 -6.51 8.90
N LEU A 136 -6.44 -6.87 9.40
CA LEU A 136 -5.25 -6.03 9.37
C LEU A 136 -4.17 -6.78 8.59
N ALA A 137 -3.84 -6.30 7.39
CA ALA A 137 -2.71 -6.82 6.64
C ALA A 137 -1.41 -6.28 7.25
N VAL A 138 -0.49 -7.16 7.59
CA VAL A 138 0.74 -6.86 8.33
C VAL A 138 1.96 -7.07 7.45
N GLU A 139 2.71 -5.99 7.23
CA GLU A 139 4.04 -6.05 6.62
C GLU A 139 5.06 -6.36 7.73
N SER A 140 5.65 -7.55 7.72
CA SER A 140 6.70 -7.98 8.66
C SER A 140 7.46 -9.20 8.12
N ILE A 141 8.68 -9.41 8.61
CA ILE A 141 9.47 -10.62 8.35
C ILE A 141 9.17 -11.78 9.29
N ASP A 142 8.37 -11.52 10.33
CA ASP A 142 7.94 -12.52 11.31
C ASP A 142 6.41 -12.64 11.27
N LEU A 143 5.90 -13.85 11.56
CA LEU A 143 4.45 -14.05 11.65
C LEU A 143 3.92 -13.55 13.00
N PRO A 144 2.77 -12.85 13.04
CA PRO A 144 2.12 -12.44 14.28
C PRO A 144 1.78 -13.62 15.19
N ASP A 145 1.86 -13.39 16.49
CA ASP A 145 1.41 -14.33 17.52
C ASP A 145 0.18 -13.81 18.28
N ASP A 146 -0.19 -14.51 19.35
CA ASP A 146 -1.33 -14.13 20.19
C ASP A 146 -1.18 -12.73 20.81
N GLU A 147 0.03 -12.25 21.10
CA GLU A 147 0.22 -10.90 21.66
C GLU A 147 -0.19 -9.83 20.65
N ILE A 148 0.20 -10.00 19.39
CA ILE A 148 -0.19 -9.11 18.29
C ILE A 148 -1.70 -9.17 18.04
N ALA A 149 -2.27 -10.38 18.00
CA ALA A 149 -3.71 -10.56 17.80
C ALA A 149 -4.55 -9.92 18.93
N SER A 150 -4.16 -10.12 20.20
CA SER A 150 -4.78 -9.47 21.36
C SER A 150 -4.71 -7.95 21.27
N HIS A 151 -3.56 -7.40 20.87
CA HIS A 151 -3.40 -5.95 20.71
C HIS A 151 -4.37 -5.37 19.66
N VAL A 152 -4.47 -6.01 18.49
CA VAL A 152 -5.38 -5.59 17.42
C VAL A 152 -6.84 -5.69 17.89
N ALA A 153 -7.22 -6.80 18.53
CA ALA A 153 -8.57 -7.01 19.05
C ALA A 153 -8.97 -5.96 20.09
N ASP A 154 -8.08 -5.68 21.06
CA ASP A 154 -8.31 -4.72 22.14
C ASP A 154 -8.51 -3.29 21.60
N LEU A 155 -7.69 -2.87 20.63
CA LEU A 155 -7.82 -1.55 20.02
C LEU A 155 -9.03 -1.43 19.10
N ALA A 156 -9.36 -2.50 18.36
CA ALA A 156 -10.56 -2.55 17.52
C ALA A 156 -11.85 -2.74 18.32
N GLY A 157 -11.77 -3.15 19.59
CA GLY A 157 -12.92 -3.37 20.46
C GLY A 157 -13.74 -4.61 20.13
N ILE A 158 -13.09 -5.66 19.62
CA ILE A 158 -13.72 -6.93 19.21
C ILE A 158 -13.10 -8.14 19.95
N GLU A 159 -13.66 -9.34 19.74
CA GLU A 159 -13.08 -10.59 20.24
C GLU A 159 -11.88 -11.02 19.38
N GLU A 160 -10.85 -11.62 19.98
CA GLU A 160 -9.62 -12.06 19.28
C GLU A 160 -9.92 -13.02 18.12
N SER A 161 -10.88 -13.95 18.31
CA SER A 161 -11.36 -14.84 17.24
C SER A 161 -11.97 -14.15 16.02
N GLY A 162 -12.22 -12.83 16.10
CA GLY A 162 -12.66 -12.01 14.98
C GLY A 162 -11.52 -11.36 14.19
N VAL A 163 -10.25 -11.57 14.57
CA VAL A 163 -9.09 -10.95 13.95
C VAL A 163 -8.47 -11.85 12.88
N PHE A 164 -8.26 -11.27 11.69
CA PHE A 164 -7.55 -11.87 10.58
C PHE A 164 -6.30 -11.05 10.24
N LEU A 165 -5.15 -11.71 10.15
CA LEU A 165 -3.84 -11.10 9.93
C LEU A 165 -3.13 -11.65 8.68
N PRO A 166 -3.54 -11.24 7.46
CA PRO A 166 -2.74 -11.47 6.26
C PRO A 166 -1.34 -10.84 6.43
N THR A 167 -0.30 -11.66 6.43
CA THR A 167 1.06 -11.23 6.76
C THR A 167 2.01 -11.51 5.60
N PHE A 168 2.87 -10.55 5.26
CA PHE A 168 3.82 -10.65 4.17
C PHE A 168 5.12 -9.91 4.49
N ALA A 169 6.24 -10.42 3.98
CA ALA A 169 7.50 -9.66 3.95
C ALA A 169 7.54 -8.75 2.72
N LEU A 170 8.15 -7.56 2.81
CA LEU A 170 8.26 -6.64 1.68
C LEU A 170 9.12 -7.25 0.57
N GLY A 171 10.16 -7.99 0.95
CA GLY A 171 11.05 -8.75 0.07
C GLY A 171 10.45 -10.00 -0.59
N SER A 172 9.13 -10.25 -0.43
CA SER A 172 8.43 -11.37 -1.06
C SER A 172 7.79 -11.00 -2.42
N ILE A 173 7.30 -11.99 -3.17
CA ILE A 173 6.55 -11.75 -4.41
C ILE A 173 5.27 -10.95 -4.11
N ALA A 174 4.52 -11.36 -3.07
CA ALA A 174 3.29 -10.68 -2.68
C ALA A 174 3.57 -9.26 -2.20
N GLY A 175 4.63 -9.06 -1.41
CA GLY A 175 5.07 -7.74 -0.93
C GLY A 175 5.45 -6.80 -2.07
N SER A 176 6.21 -7.26 -3.06
CA SER A 176 6.57 -6.45 -4.24
C SER A 176 5.34 -6.05 -5.08
N VAL A 177 4.33 -6.92 -5.19
CA VAL A 177 3.06 -6.62 -5.86
C VAL A 177 2.22 -5.63 -5.05
N ALA A 178 2.07 -5.85 -3.75
CA ALA A 178 1.33 -4.98 -2.85
C ALA A 178 1.94 -3.57 -2.82
N ALA A 179 3.27 -3.46 -2.75
CA ALA A 179 3.97 -2.18 -2.82
C ALA A 179 3.74 -1.46 -4.16
N GLY A 180 3.83 -2.18 -5.28
CA GLY A 180 3.51 -1.62 -6.60
C GLY A 180 2.06 -1.12 -6.75
N ALA A 181 1.12 -1.69 -5.97
CA ALA A 181 -0.27 -1.24 -5.93
C ALA A 181 -0.47 0.12 -5.22
N ARG A 182 0.55 0.67 -4.54
CA ARG A 182 0.45 1.89 -3.72
C ARG A 182 0.71 3.20 -4.47
N ALA A 183 0.96 3.17 -5.78
CA ALA A 183 1.14 4.41 -6.56
C ALA A 183 -0.05 5.38 -6.40
N PRO A 184 -1.32 4.95 -6.59
CA PRO A 184 -2.48 5.78 -6.29
C PRO A 184 -2.60 6.23 -4.83
N GLU A 185 -2.27 5.36 -3.88
CA GLU A 185 -2.33 5.69 -2.45
C GLU A 185 -1.37 6.83 -2.11
N SER A 186 -0.11 6.72 -2.52
CA SER A 186 0.89 7.75 -2.29
C SER A 186 0.51 9.10 -2.91
N ALA A 187 -0.11 9.10 -4.10
CA ALA A 187 -0.62 10.32 -4.72
C ALA A 187 -1.74 11.00 -3.90
N VAL A 188 -2.70 10.21 -3.40
CA VAL A 188 -3.82 10.72 -2.60
C VAL A 188 -3.35 11.13 -1.21
N TRP A 189 -2.39 10.42 -0.63
CA TRP A 189 -1.77 10.80 0.64
C TRP A 189 -0.99 12.12 0.51
N GLN A 190 -0.17 12.32 -0.53
CA GLN A 190 0.54 13.58 -0.74
C GLN A 190 -0.39 14.78 -0.93
N LEU A 191 -1.55 14.58 -1.55
CA LEU A 191 -2.59 15.62 -1.62
C LEU A 191 -3.17 15.92 -0.23
N PHE A 192 -3.45 14.89 0.55
CA PHE A 192 -3.96 15.03 1.90
C PHE A 192 -2.99 15.81 2.79
N GLU A 193 -1.70 15.47 2.77
CA GLU A 193 -0.66 16.19 3.52
C GLU A 193 -0.49 17.65 3.05
N ALA A 194 -0.69 17.91 1.76
CA ALA A 194 -0.75 19.28 1.22
C ALA A 194 -2.02 20.06 1.61
N GLY A 195 -2.95 19.43 2.34
CA GLY A 195 -4.18 20.03 2.83
C GLY A 195 -5.34 20.01 1.82
N TYR A 196 -5.21 19.24 0.74
CA TYR A 196 -6.33 18.98 -0.18
C TYR A 196 -7.33 18.03 0.47
N ASP A 197 -8.62 18.33 0.35
CA ASP A 197 -9.67 17.53 0.96
C ASP A 197 -9.79 16.18 0.23
N PRO A 198 -9.59 15.04 0.93
CA PRO A 198 -9.58 13.73 0.29
C PRO A 198 -10.96 13.33 -0.24
N THR A 199 -12.04 14.00 0.18
CA THR A 199 -13.40 13.79 -0.35
C THR A 199 -13.61 14.44 -1.72
N ASP A 200 -12.72 15.34 -2.16
CA ASP A 200 -12.75 15.92 -3.50
C ASP A 200 -11.98 15.11 -4.53
N VAL A 201 -11.23 14.07 -4.12
CA VAL A 201 -10.65 13.10 -5.05
C VAL A 201 -11.74 12.09 -5.41
N LEU A 202 -12.30 12.23 -6.61
CA LEU A 202 -13.48 11.47 -7.03
C LEU A 202 -13.14 10.08 -7.55
N SER A 203 -12.03 9.96 -8.25
CA SER A 203 -11.55 8.70 -8.82
C SER A 203 -10.05 8.80 -9.02
N VAL A 204 -9.35 7.68 -8.85
CA VAL A 204 -7.92 7.56 -9.14
C VAL A 204 -7.64 6.23 -9.81
N SER A 205 -6.74 6.27 -10.78
CA SER A 205 -6.13 5.08 -11.38
C SER A 205 -4.62 5.27 -11.45
N GLY A 206 -3.86 4.19 -11.37
CA GLY A 206 -2.42 4.27 -11.52
C GLY A 206 -1.78 2.94 -11.81
N SER A 207 -0.51 3.00 -12.20
CA SER A 207 0.30 1.83 -12.48
C SER A 207 1.72 2.05 -11.99
N ALA A 208 2.33 0.99 -11.45
CA ALA A 208 3.76 0.94 -11.17
C ALA A 208 4.34 -0.41 -11.60
N PRO A 209 5.62 -0.49 -11.97
CA PRO A 209 6.29 -1.76 -12.17
C PRO A 209 6.38 -2.53 -10.84
N VAL A 210 6.34 -3.86 -10.91
CA VAL A 210 6.63 -4.70 -9.74
C VAL A 210 8.15 -4.78 -9.59
N ALA A 211 8.65 -4.39 -8.42
CA ALA A 211 10.07 -4.46 -8.09
C ALA A 211 10.59 -5.91 -8.20
N PRO A 212 11.83 -6.13 -8.67
CA PRO A 212 12.49 -7.42 -8.54
C PRO A 212 12.59 -7.83 -7.08
N VAL A 213 12.08 -9.02 -6.77
CA VAL A 213 12.06 -9.60 -5.43
C VAL A 213 13.48 -9.73 -4.87
N GLY A 214 13.74 -9.10 -3.73
CA GLY A 214 14.95 -9.27 -2.94
C GLY A 214 14.58 -9.64 -1.52
N TYR A 215 15.02 -10.80 -1.03
CA TYR A 215 14.74 -11.25 0.35
C TYR A 215 15.59 -10.52 1.41
N ASP A 216 16.41 -9.56 0.98
CA ASP A 216 17.02 -8.57 1.86
C ASP A 216 16.03 -7.39 1.95
N GLU A 217 15.44 -7.17 3.13
CA GLU A 217 14.37 -6.17 3.28
C GLU A 217 14.84 -4.74 3.02
N SER A 218 16.12 -4.45 3.24
CA SER A 218 16.71 -3.15 2.92
C SER A 218 16.75 -2.91 1.41
N GLU A 219 17.21 -3.91 0.64
CA GLU A 219 17.16 -3.90 -0.83
C GLU A 219 15.71 -3.87 -1.36
N ALA A 220 14.79 -4.63 -0.75
CA ALA A 220 13.38 -4.66 -1.10
C ALA A 220 12.71 -3.29 -0.90
N MET A 221 12.98 -2.65 0.25
CA MET A 221 12.47 -1.33 0.57
C MET A 221 12.97 -0.28 -0.41
N ALA A 222 14.25 -0.31 -0.75
CA ALA A 222 14.80 0.60 -1.76
C ALA A 222 14.11 0.41 -3.13
N ARG A 223 14.07 -0.82 -3.64
CA ARG A 223 13.53 -1.11 -4.99
C ARG A 223 12.03 -0.84 -5.10
N THR A 224 11.26 -1.13 -4.06
CA THR A 224 9.82 -0.87 -4.07
C THR A 224 9.52 0.63 -4.02
N ASN A 225 10.30 1.43 -3.29
CA ASN A 225 10.21 2.89 -3.36
C ASN A 225 10.63 3.42 -4.74
N ASP A 226 11.73 2.93 -5.32
CA ASP A 226 12.15 3.29 -6.68
C ASP A 226 11.08 2.97 -7.74
N ALA A 227 10.38 1.84 -7.58
CA ALA A 227 9.29 1.45 -8.47
C ALA A 227 8.17 2.51 -8.50
N LEU A 228 7.84 3.09 -7.35
CA LEU A 228 6.84 4.17 -7.26
C LEU A 228 7.42 5.51 -7.72
N ALA A 229 8.55 5.93 -7.13
CA ALA A 229 9.14 7.25 -7.34
C ALA A 229 9.67 7.48 -8.76
N PHE A 230 10.10 6.43 -9.45
CA PHE A 230 10.67 6.54 -10.80
C PHE A 230 9.81 5.87 -11.88
N GLY A 231 8.96 4.90 -11.50
CA GLY A 231 8.11 4.15 -12.43
C GLY A 231 6.61 4.36 -12.29
N GLY A 232 6.14 4.92 -11.17
CA GLY A 232 4.73 5.10 -10.85
C GLY A 232 4.07 6.21 -11.69
N GLU A 233 2.91 5.91 -12.25
CA GLU A 233 2.11 6.87 -13.03
C GLU A 233 0.67 6.86 -12.52
N VAL A 234 0.11 8.03 -12.24
CA VAL A 234 -1.26 8.17 -11.73
C VAL A 234 -2.10 9.14 -12.55
N HIS A 235 -3.40 8.87 -12.60
CA HIS A 235 -4.43 9.77 -13.11
C HIS A 235 -5.50 9.96 -12.04
N LEU A 236 -5.78 11.22 -11.70
CA LEU A 236 -6.81 11.60 -10.74
C LEU A 236 -7.90 12.41 -11.43
N THR A 237 -9.15 12.15 -11.05
CA THR A 237 -10.27 13.05 -11.30
C THR A 237 -10.68 13.72 -10.00
N VAL A 238 -10.70 15.05 -9.96
CA VAL A 238 -10.95 15.81 -8.74
C VAL A 238 -12.07 16.84 -8.90
N ALA A 239 -12.79 17.13 -7.83
CA ALA A 239 -13.94 18.02 -7.84
C ALA A 239 -13.56 19.51 -7.76
N ARG A 240 -12.46 19.85 -7.08
CA ARG A 240 -12.01 21.23 -6.86
C ARG A 240 -10.64 21.47 -7.46
N ASP A 241 -10.46 22.62 -8.11
CA ASP A 241 -9.16 23.09 -8.60
C ASP A 241 -8.31 23.60 -7.44
N ASP A 242 -7.11 23.05 -7.28
CA ASP A 242 -6.08 23.51 -6.35
C ASP A 242 -4.68 23.18 -6.92
N ALA A 243 -4.29 23.93 -7.95
CA ALA A 243 -3.03 23.71 -8.65
C ALA A 243 -1.80 23.72 -7.73
N ASP A 244 -1.81 24.52 -6.66
CA ASP A 244 -0.71 24.60 -5.70
C ASP A 244 -0.58 23.29 -4.90
N ALA A 245 -1.70 22.70 -4.46
CA ALA A 245 -1.68 21.39 -3.81
C ALA A 245 -1.28 20.27 -4.78
N PHE A 246 -1.67 20.34 -6.04
CA PHE A 246 -1.35 19.29 -7.02
C PHE A 246 0.16 19.16 -7.31
N GLU A 247 0.96 20.20 -7.03
CA GLU A 247 2.43 20.13 -7.15
C GLU A 247 3.07 19.13 -6.17
N SER A 248 2.39 18.74 -5.07
CA SER A 248 2.90 17.78 -4.09
C SER A 248 2.80 16.31 -4.53
N ILE A 249 2.00 16.01 -5.56
CA ILE A 249 1.63 14.62 -5.90
C ILE A 249 2.84 13.77 -6.25
N THR A 250 3.77 14.31 -7.04
CA THR A 250 4.85 13.52 -7.63
C THR A 250 6.11 13.57 -6.78
N SER A 251 6.80 12.43 -6.67
CA SER A 251 8.11 12.35 -6.02
C SER A 251 9.10 13.32 -6.65
N ASN A 252 9.87 14.01 -5.81
CA ASN A 252 10.99 14.84 -6.24
C ASN A 252 12.35 14.12 -6.13
N ALA A 253 12.39 12.85 -5.71
CA ALA A 253 13.61 12.11 -5.38
C ALA A 253 14.64 12.14 -6.52
N ALA A 254 14.19 11.91 -7.76
CA ALA A 254 15.05 11.93 -8.95
C ALA A 254 15.70 13.31 -9.17
N THR A 255 14.97 14.39 -8.89
CA THR A 255 15.48 15.76 -9.08
C THR A 255 16.32 16.25 -7.91
N GLU A 256 16.04 15.79 -6.70
CA GLU A 256 16.72 16.20 -5.47
C GLU A 256 18.04 15.45 -5.27
N PHE A 257 18.03 14.14 -5.50
CA PHE A 257 19.17 13.25 -5.21
C PHE A 257 19.87 12.72 -6.46
N ASP A 258 19.17 12.56 -7.59
CA ASP A 258 19.68 11.93 -8.81
C ASP A 258 20.35 10.56 -8.53
N ALA A 259 19.72 9.78 -7.65
CA ALA A 259 20.23 8.53 -7.09
C ALA A 259 19.06 7.57 -6.78
N THR A 260 19.36 6.28 -6.66
CA THR A 260 18.40 5.25 -6.23
C THR A 260 18.05 5.38 -4.75
N PHE A 261 16.90 4.86 -4.31
CA PHE A 261 16.55 4.85 -2.89
C PHE A 261 17.55 4.06 -2.03
N GLU A 262 18.23 3.05 -2.59
CA GLU A 262 19.32 2.35 -1.89
C GLU A 262 20.44 3.34 -1.53
N GLU A 263 20.92 4.11 -2.50
CA GLU A 263 21.95 5.13 -2.29
C GLU A 263 21.47 6.26 -1.37
N ILE A 264 20.21 6.67 -1.50
CA ILE A 264 19.59 7.70 -0.66
C ILE A 264 19.54 7.23 0.80
N PHE A 265 19.04 6.02 1.06
CA PHE A 265 18.97 5.45 2.41
C PHE A 265 20.36 5.21 2.99
N GLU A 266 21.31 4.67 2.22
CA GLU A 266 22.70 4.51 2.68
C GLU A 266 23.33 5.84 3.09
N ALA A 267 23.09 6.92 2.32
CA ALA A 267 23.60 8.25 2.63
C ALA A 267 22.99 8.86 3.91
N HIS A 268 21.82 8.37 4.33
CA HIS A 268 21.10 8.80 5.54
C HIS A 268 21.10 7.71 6.64
N GLU A 269 22.04 6.75 6.58
CA GLU A 269 22.18 5.69 7.59
C GLU A 269 20.89 4.87 7.82
N TRP A 270 20.06 4.73 6.78
CA TRP A 270 18.74 4.07 6.82
C TRP A 270 17.74 4.72 7.78
N ASP A 271 17.91 6.01 8.09
CA ASP A 271 16.97 6.81 8.86
C ASP A 271 15.86 7.37 7.93
N PHE A 272 14.69 6.74 7.96
CA PHE A 272 13.53 7.15 7.15
C PHE A 272 13.01 8.54 7.55
N GLU A 273 13.04 8.87 8.86
CA GLU A 273 12.58 10.17 9.37
C GLU A 273 13.47 11.33 8.91
N ALA A 274 14.70 11.05 8.47
CA ALA A 274 15.62 12.05 7.95
C ALA A 274 15.29 12.50 6.51
N LEU A 275 14.44 11.76 5.79
CA LEU A 275 14.08 12.08 4.41
C LEU A 275 12.88 13.03 4.34
N PRO A 276 12.88 14.00 3.41
CA PRO A 276 11.73 14.88 3.23
C PRO A 276 10.56 14.10 2.62
N GLU A 277 9.34 14.29 3.12
CA GLU A 277 8.12 13.59 2.64
C GLU A 277 7.91 13.70 1.12
N SER A 278 8.40 14.77 0.49
CA SER A 278 8.32 15.01 -0.95
C SER A 278 9.06 13.98 -1.82
N VAL A 279 9.94 13.15 -1.24
CA VAL A 279 10.61 12.08 -1.99
C VAL A 279 9.68 10.90 -2.24
N PHE A 280 8.62 10.76 -1.46
CA PHE A 280 7.63 9.69 -1.63
C PHE A 280 6.52 10.15 -2.59
N GLY A 281 5.96 9.22 -3.35
CA GLY A 281 4.94 9.52 -4.37
C GLY A 281 5.27 8.90 -5.73
N PRO A 282 4.31 8.91 -6.68
CA PRO A 282 4.55 8.45 -8.03
C PRO A 282 5.51 9.35 -8.80
N ALA A 283 6.14 8.80 -9.84
CA ALA A 283 7.00 9.55 -10.75
C ALA A 283 6.23 10.60 -11.57
N ALA A 284 4.99 10.30 -11.97
CA ALA A 284 4.19 11.19 -12.81
C ALA A 284 2.71 11.17 -12.45
N ALA A 285 2.04 12.32 -12.64
CA ALA A 285 0.62 12.47 -12.38
C ALA A 285 -0.08 13.30 -13.46
N THR A 286 -1.33 12.94 -13.76
CA THR A 286 -2.29 13.80 -14.48
C THR A 286 -3.51 14.03 -13.61
N VAL A 287 -3.93 15.28 -13.45
CA VAL A 287 -5.09 15.67 -12.64
C VAL A 287 -6.14 16.34 -13.52
N ASP A 288 -7.31 15.72 -13.65
CA ASP A 288 -8.47 16.28 -14.33
C ASP A 288 -9.43 16.91 -13.32
N VAL A 289 -9.62 18.23 -13.40
CA VAL A 289 -10.62 18.93 -12.57
C VAL A 289 -11.97 18.88 -13.28
N VAL A 290 -13.02 18.45 -12.57
CA VAL A 290 -14.39 18.45 -13.09
C VAL A 290 -14.80 19.86 -13.54
N ASP A 291 -15.27 19.97 -14.78
CA ASP A 291 -15.60 21.25 -15.45
C ASP A 291 -14.44 22.27 -15.47
N GLY A 292 -13.20 21.79 -15.33
CA GLY A 292 -12.00 22.61 -15.17
C GLY A 292 -10.82 22.19 -16.07
N PRO A 293 -9.61 22.66 -15.73
CA PRO A 293 -8.39 22.33 -16.46
C PRO A 293 -7.87 20.92 -16.15
N THR A 294 -6.94 20.46 -16.99
CA THR A 294 -6.10 19.29 -16.76
C THR A 294 -4.68 19.74 -16.45
N TYR A 295 -4.09 19.20 -15.39
CA TYR A 295 -2.69 19.44 -15.01
C TYR A 295 -1.85 18.18 -15.20
N ARG A 296 -0.54 18.37 -15.38
CA ARG A 296 0.45 17.29 -15.51
C ARG A 296 1.67 17.62 -14.68
N PHE A 297 2.15 16.65 -13.93
CA PHE A 297 3.28 16.78 -13.02
C PHE A 297 4.21 15.57 -13.17
N GLY A 298 5.49 15.81 -12.89
CA GLY A 298 6.53 14.78 -12.92
C GLY A 298 6.76 14.12 -14.28
N GLU A 299 7.67 13.16 -14.28
CA GLU A 299 7.97 12.28 -15.40
C GLU A 299 8.66 11.01 -14.87
N ARG A 300 8.50 9.90 -15.58
CA ARG A 300 9.23 8.66 -15.27
C ARG A 300 10.73 8.84 -15.45
N ASN A 301 11.50 8.30 -14.51
CA ASN A 301 12.95 8.19 -14.65
C ASN A 301 13.36 6.76 -14.97
N GLU A 302 13.32 6.42 -16.26
CA GLU A 302 13.64 5.08 -16.75
C GLU A 302 15.09 4.67 -16.43
N ALA A 303 16.02 5.61 -16.34
CA ALA A 303 17.43 5.32 -16.09
C ALA A 303 17.67 4.88 -14.63
N LEU A 304 17.18 5.65 -13.66
CA LEU A 304 17.28 5.26 -12.23
C LEU A 304 16.48 4.00 -11.93
N LEU A 305 15.32 3.83 -12.56
CA LEU A 305 14.52 2.62 -12.41
C LEU A 305 15.26 1.38 -12.97
N ALA A 306 15.90 1.52 -14.12
CA ALA A 306 16.71 0.45 -14.71
C ALA A 306 17.93 0.10 -13.85
N GLU A 307 18.60 1.11 -13.30
CA GLU A 307 19.72 0.96 -12.38
C GLU A 307 19.31 0.22 -11.11
N SER A 308 18.25 0.67 -10.45
CA SER A 308 17.66 0.04 -9.24
C SER A 308 17.29 -1.43 -9.48
N PHE A 309 16.74 -1.74 -10.66
CA PHE A 309 16.32 -3.09 -11.02
C PHE A 309 17.46 -3.95 -11.60
N GLY A 310 18.66 -3.39 -11.77
CA GLY A 310 19.85 -4.08 -12.26
C GLY A 310 19.84 -4.44 -13.74
N PHE A 311 19.20 -3.63 -14.59
CA PHE A 311 19.20 -3.80 -16.05
C PHE A 311 20.44 -3.22 -16.75
#